data_AF-A0A7S1RVY3-F1
#
_entry.id   AF-A0A7S1RVY3-F1
#
_cell.length_a   1.000
_cell.length_b   1.000
_cell.length_c   1.000
_cell.angle_alpha   90.00
_cell.angle_beta   90.00
_cell.angle_gamma   90.00
#
_symmetry.space_group_name_H-M   'P 1'
#
loop_
_entity.id
_entity.type
_entity.pdbx_description
1 polymer ?
#
loop_
_entity_poly.entity_id
_entity_poly.type
_entity_poly.pdbx_seq_one_letter_code
_entity_poly.pdbx_strand_id
1 'polypeptide(L)'
;PAKRELSSEDSIVENFGGDVPTAAPGGIAGTGIAVLAEVSSHARRRSDAAPPPPPQAFGAYAKKTGESTGVIAMLDLLVKGLEKETTEAGVEERDAQAEYETLMGDSAAKRAADSKSLAEKEKAKADLEADLDAHKGAKAAATGELAATLKYISSLHSECDWLVQYFDVRREARASEVDALGKARAVLGGADYSLLQTGSRGSLRGSP
;
A
#
# COMPACT_ATOMS: atom_id res chain seq x y z
N PRO A 1 -9.32 35.81 23.33
CA PRO A 1 -7.85 35.92 23.54
C PRO A 1 -7.15 35.46 22.26
N ALA A 2 -6.25 36.28 21.69
CA ALA A 2 -5.54 35.93 20.47
C ALA A 2 -4.64 34.71 20.72
N LYS A 3 -4.67 33.72 19.82
CA LYS A 3 -3.79 32.54 19.88
C LYS A 3 -2.35 33.01 19.65
N ARG A 4 -1.46 32.68 20.58
CA ARG A 4 -0.01 32.93 20.48
C ARG A 4 0.54 32.07 19.34
N GLU A 5 1.34 32.65 18.45
CA GLU A 5 2.06 31.85 17.46
C GLU A 5 3.15 31.03 18.17
N LEU A 6 3.04 29.70 18.06
CA LEU A 6 3.97 28.73 18.63
C LEU A 6 5.15 28.54 17.68
N SER A 7 6.36 28.40 18.22
CA SER A 7 7.55 27.99 17.47
C SER A 7 7.33 26.61 16.83
N SER A 8 8.00 26.32 15.71
CA SER A 8 7.96 24.99 15.07
C SER A 8 8.32 23.86 16.04
N GLU A 9 9.21 24.14 16.99
CA GLU A 9 9.65 23.18 18.01
C GLU A 9 8.57 22.95 19.08
N ASP A 10 7.87 24.02 19.50
CA ASP A 10 6.76 23.93 20.48
C ASP A 10 5.53 23.24 19.89
N SER A 11 5.28 23.41 18.58
CA SER A 11 4.15 22.77 17.88
C SER A 11 4.28 21.25 17.78
N ILE A 12 5.52 20.74 17.75
CA ILE A 12 5.80 19.30 17.73
C ILE A 12 5.51 18.72 19.12
N VAL A 13 5.92 19.40 20.19
CA VAL A 13 5.68 18.95 21.57
C VAL A 13 4.19 18.86 21.90
N GLU A 14 3.39 19.84 21.46
CA GLU A 14 1.93 19.84 21.67
C GLU A 14 1.22 18.73 20.87
N ASN A 15 1.67 18.45 19.64
CA ASN A 15 1.11 17.35 18.81
C ASN A 15 1.43 15.95 19.34
N PHE A 16 2.54 15.79 20.08
CA PHE A 16 2.90 14.54 20.74
C PHE A 16 2.37 14.45 22.19
N GLY A 17 1.50 15.38 22.60
CA GLY A 17 0.83 15.34 23.91
C GLY A 17 1.70 15.76 25.09
N GLY A 18 2.81 16.45 24.85
CA GLY A 18 3.66 17.05 25.87
C GLY A 18 3.21 18.46 26.25
N ASP A 19 3.33 18.80 27.53
CA ASP A 19 3.09 20.17 28.02
C ASP A 19 4.26 21.10 27.64
N VAL A 20 3.97 22.20 26.95
CA VAL A 20 4.97 23.23 26.63
C VAL A 20 5.25 24.06 27.90
N PRO A 21 6.49 24.12 28.39
CA PRO A 21 6.80 24.81 29.64
C PRO A 21 6.55 26.32 29.49
N THR A 22 5.56 26.84 30.21
CA THR A 22 5.35 28.28 30.34
C THR A 22 6.44 28.85 31.25
N ALA A 23 7.24 29.79 30.75
CA ALA A 23 8.21 30.53 31.55
C ALA A 23 7.52 31.18 32.77
N ALA A 24 8.01 30.86 33.97
CA ALA A 24 7.46 31.35 35.22
C ALA A 24 7.51 32.89 35.26
N PRO A 25 6.39 33.57 35.57
CA PRO A 25 6.40 35.01 35.78
C PRO A 25 7.27 35.34 36.99
N GLY A 26 8.20 36.30 36.80
CA GLY A 26 9.10 36.80 37.82
C GLY A 26 8.38 37.09 39.14
N GLY A 27 8.97 36.63 40.23
CA GLY A 27 8.30 36.61 41.53
C GLY A 27 8.03 38.00 42.10
N ILE A 28 6.93 38.12 42.83
CA ILE A 28 6.82 38.84 44.11
C ILE A 28 5.53 38.43 44.84
N ALA A 29 5.52 38.69 46.15
CA ALA A 29 4.43 38.63 47.13
C ALA A 29 4.07 37.25 47.70
N GLY A 30 4.67 36.94 48.86
CA GLY A 30 4.21 35.84 49.73
C GLY A 30 5.32 35.03 50.42
N THR A 31 6.59 35.19 50.03
CA THR A 31 7.71 34.44 50.63
C THR A 31 8.34 35.24 51.76
N GLY A 32 8.06 34.83 53.00
CA GLY A 32 8.59 35.41 54.25
C GLY A 32 10.09 35.13 54.47
N ILE A 33 10.95 35.50 53.52
CA ILE A 33 12.39 35.46 53.69
C ILE A 33 12.82 36.81 54.30
N ALA A 34 12.74 36.90 55.63
CA ALA A 34 13.39 37.96 56.39
C ALA A 34 14.84 37.53 56.70
N VAL A 35 15.78 38.19 56.05
CA VAL A 35 17.21 38.14 56.37
C VAL A 35 17.51 39.17 57.46
N LEU A 36 18.34 38.76 58.44
CA LEU A 36 19.03 39.56 59.46
C LEU A 36 18.19 40.22 60.57
N ALA A 37 18.34 39.74 61.81
CA ALA A 37 18.81 40.52 62.98
C ALA A 37 18.36 39.87 64.32
N GLU A 38 19.08 38.85 64.78
CA GLU A 38 18.97 38.40 66.18
C GLU A 38 20.36 38.28 66.80
N VAL A 39 20.97 39.44 67.08
CA VAL A 39 22.09 39.57 68.01
C VAL A 39 21.77 40.73 68.93
N SER A 40 21.00 40.51 70.00
CA SER A 40 20.98 41.44 71.13
C SER A 40 20.35 40.90 72.43
N SER A 41 20.45 39.61 72.75
CA SER A 41 20.01 39.05 74.04
C SER A 41 21.07 39.13 75.17
N HIS A 42 22.14 39.91 74.99
CA HIS A 42 23.14 40.17 76.04
C HIS A 42 23.09 41.62 76.52
N ALA A 43 22.00 42.01 77.17
CA ALA A 43 22.03 43.17 78.04
C ALA A 43 21.04 43.02 79.19
N ARG A 44 21.58 43.14 80.41
CA ARG A 44 20.91 43.31 81.71
C ARG A 44 20.62 42.02 82.47
N ARG A 45 21.58 41.66 83.33
CA ARG A 45 21.40 41.47 84.79
C ARG A 45 22.79 41.35 85.43
N ARG A 46 23.32 42.48 85.92
CA ARG A 46 24.37 42.49 86.95
C ARG A 46 23.65 42.46 88.28
N SER A 47 23.86 41.41 89.05
CA SER A 47 23.45 41.27 90.45
C SER A 47 24.62 40.64 91.20
N ASP A 48 25.08 41.33 92.25
CA ASP A 48 26.13 40.91 93.17
C ASP A 48 25.88 39.52 93.76
N ALA A 49 26.77 38.58 93.46
CA ALA A 49 26.97 37.34 94.22
C ALA A 49 28.39 36.83 93.96
N ALA A 50 29.15 36.53 95.02
CA ALA A 50 30.49 35.95 94.91
C ALA A 50 30.44 34.59 94.17
N PRO A 51 31.40 34.28 93.29
CA PRO A 51 31.36 33.04 92.51
C PRO A 51 31.62 31.81 93.40
N PRO A 52 30.83 30.73 93.28
CA PRO A 52 31.07 29.46 93.97
C PRO A 52 32.39 28.80 93.52
N PRO A 53 32.97 27.88 94.32
CA PRO A 53 34.25 27.24 94.02
C PRO A 53 34.24 26.53 92.65
N PRO A 54 35.39 26.47 91.96
CA PRO A 54 35.45 26.04 90.57
C PRO A 54 34.96 24.58 90.43
N PRO A 55 34.10 24.29 89.43
CA PRO A 55 33.68 22.92 89.13
C PRO A 55 34.87 22.09 88.64
N GLN A 56 34.81 20.78 88.92
CA GLN A 56 35.84 19.81 88.54
C GLN A 56 36.21 19.95 87.06
N ALA A 57 37.52 19.97 86.79
CA ALA A 57 38.06 20.01 85.44
C ALA A 57 37.44 18.90 84.59
N PHE A 58 36.93 19.28 83.41
CA PHE A 58 36.49 18.33 82.40
C PHE A 58 37.58 17.29 82.17
N GLY A 59 37.18 16.01 82.28
CA GLY A 59 38.05 14.87 82.01
C GLY A 59 38.75 15.00 80.65
N ALA A 60 39.96 14.44 80.58
CA ALA A 60 40.81 14.49 79.41
C ALA A 60 40.04 14.17 78.11
N TYR A 61 40.23 15.02 77.09
CA TYR A 61 39.68 14.86 75.76
C TYR A 61 40.06 13.49 75.18
N ALA A 62 39.12 12.57 75.12
CA ALA A 62 39.31 11.30 74.43
C ALA A 62 39.35 11.57 72.92
N LYS A 63 40.54 11.51 72.33
CA LYS A 63 40.71 11.56 70.88
C LYS A 63 39.94 10.39 70.24
N LYS A 64 38.84 10.71 69.57
CA LYS A 64 38.12 9.82 68.64
C LYS A 64 38.95 9.63 67.36
N THR A 65 40.08 8.94 67.45
CA THR A 65 41.06 8.80 66.35
C THR A 65 40.69 7.74 65.30
N GLY A 66 39.54 7.08 65.40
CA GLY A 66 39.14 5.98 64.49
C GLY A 66 37.92 6.23 63.61
N GLU A 67 37.03 7.18 63.92
CA GLU A 67 35.79 7.42 63.15
C GLU A 67 36.05 8.15 61.81
N SER A 68 37.05 9.03 61.75
CA SER A 68 37.37 9.81 60.55
C SER A 68 37.89 8.97 59.39
N THR A 69 38.60 7.87 59.68
CA THR A 69 39.19 6.99 58.66
C THR A 69 38.13 6.18 57.90
N GLY A 70 37.01 5.85 58.55
CA GLY A 70 35.88 5.18 57.91
C GLY A 70 35.13 6.08 56.93
N VAL A 71 34.95 7.37 57.27
CA VAL A 71 34.30 8.36 56.39
C VAL A 71 35.16 8.64 55.16
N ILE A 72 36.48 8.75 55.32
CA ILE A 72 37.41 8.93 54.18
C ILE A 72 37.38 7.71 53.24
N ALA A 73 37.36 6.48 53.78
CA ALA A 73 37.23 5.28 52.96
C ALA A 73 35.88 5.22 52.20
N MET A 74 34.80 5.72 52.80
CA MET A 74 33.49 5.80 52.15
C MET A 74 33.48 6.87 51.04
N LEU A 75 34.18 7.99 51.22
CA LEU A 75 34.39 9.01 50.18
C LEU A 75 35.25 8.45 49.02
N ASP A 76 36.31 7.71 49.29
CA ASP A 76 37.13 7.06 48.26
C ASP A 76 36.34 6.02 47.45
N LEU A 77 35.42 5.28 48.10
CA LEU A 77 34.51 4.36 47.42
C LEU A 77 33.54 5.11 46.50
N LEU A 78 33.01 6.25 46.95
CA LEU A 78 32.13 7.10 46.14
C LEU A 78 32.88 7.69 44.94
N VAL A 79 34.11 8.16 45.12
CA VAL A 79 34.94 8.67 44.02
C VAL A 79 35.20 7.57 42.99
N LYS A 80 35.61 6.38 43.42
CA LYS A 80 35.79 5.24 42.51
C LYS A 80 34.49 4.79 41.83
N GLY A 81 33.37 4.89 42.53
CA GLY A 81 32.04 4.63 41.98
C GLY A 81 31.69 5.63 40.86
N LEU A 82 31.91 6.92 41.10
CA LEU A 82 31.68 7.99 40.13
C LEU A 82 32.63 7.91 38.93
N GLU A 83 33.90 7.56 39.15
CA GLU A 83 34.87 7.33 38.06
C GLU A 83 34.44 6.16 37.17
N LYS A 84 33.95 5.08 37.78
CA LYS A 84 33.42 3.92 37.06
C LYS A 84 32.16 4.28 36.28
N GLU A 85 31.16 4.92 36.90
CA GLU A 85 29.94 5.38 36.23
C GLU A 85 30.24 6.33 35.07
N THR A 86 31.17 7.26 35.24
CA THR A 86 31.57 8.20 34.17
C THR A 86 32.19 7.46 32.98
N THR A 87 32.97 6.41 33.26
CA THR A 87 33.58 5.59 32.22
C THR A 87 32.53 4.73 31.50
N GLU A 88 31.64 4.09 32.25
CA GLU A 88 30.54 3.28 31.69
C GLU A 88 29.61 4.15 30.83
N ALA A 89 29.14 5.28 31.36
CA ALA A 89 28.31 6.23 30.62
C ALA A 89 29.02 6.77 29.36
N GLY A 90 30.33 7.03 29.43
CA GLY A 90 31.11 7.48 28.29
C GLY A 90 31.27 6.42 27.19
N VAL A 91 31.28 5.13 27.53
CA VAL A 91 31.29 4.04 26.55
C VAL A 91 29.89 3.86 25.97
N GLU A 92 28.87 3.80 26.81
CA GLU A 92 27.46 3.67 26.39
C GLU A 92 27.04 4.78 25.44
N GLU A 93 27.41 6.03 25.72
CA GLU A 93 27.10 7.17 24.83
C GLU A 93 27.77 7.02 23.45
N ARG A 94 29.02 6.55 23.41
CA ARG A 94 29.75 6.37 22.14
C ARG A 94 29.19 5.22 21.33
N ASP A 95 28.85 4.12 21.98
CA ASP A 95 28.23 2.97 21.33
C ASP A 95 26.83 3.35 20.83
N ALA A 96 26.02 4.04 21.65
CA ALA A 96 24.71 4.53 21.25
C ALA A 96 24.78 5.52 20.07
N GLN A 97 25.76 6.42 20.06
CA GLN A 97 25.97 7.33 18.93
C GLN A 97 26.36 6.56 17.66
N ALA A 98 27.27 5.59 17.75
CA ALA A 98 27.70 4.78 16.62
C ALA A 98 26.56 3.93 16.04
N GLU A 99 25.73 3.32 16.90
CA GLU A 99 24.54 2.59 16.49
C GLU A 99 23.51 3.50 15.83
N TYR A 100 23.30 4.71 16.36
CA TYR A 100 22.39 5.69 15.76
C TYR A 100 22.85 6.12 14.36
N GLU A 101 24.13 6.45 14.21
CA GLU A 101 24.71 6.83 12.91
C GLU A 101 24.59 5.68 11.90
N THR A 102 24.85 4.45 12.33
CA THR A 102 24.70 3.25 11.50
C THR A 102 23.23 3.03 11.10
N LEU A 103 22.32 3.06 12.07
CA LEU A 103 20.88 2.90 11.84
C LEU A 103 20.35 3.95 10.87
N MET A 104 20.79 5.20 11.00
CA MET A 104 20.38 6.28 10.11
C MET A 104 20.91 6.10 8.69
N GLY A 105 22.15 5.64 8.55
CA GLY A 105 22.74 5.27 7.25
C GLY A 105 21.98 4.13 6.57
N ASP A 106 21.77 3.03 7.29
CA ASP A 106 21.05 1.86 6.81
C ASP A 106 19.59 2.19 6.46
N SER A 107 18.93 3.01 7.29
CA SER A 107 17.57 3.47 7.03
C SER A 107 17.49 4.35 5.78
N ALA A 108 18.48 5.21 5.54
CA ALA A 108 18.54 6.00 4.32
C ALA A 108 18.74 5.13 3.08
N ALA A 109 19.68 4.17 3.14
CA ALA A 109 19.93 3.22 2.05
C ALA A 109 18.69 2.35 1.76
N LYS A 110 18.03 1.85 2.81
CA LYS A 110 16.80 1.08 2.72
C LYS A 110 15.67 1.88 2.08
N ARG A 111 15.44 3.13 2.51
CA ARG A 111 14.42 4.01 1.89
C ARG A 111 14.69 4.23 0.41
N ALA A 112 15.94 4.43 0.01
CA ALA A 112 16.30 4.60 -1.40
C ALA A 112 16.04 3.32 -2.22
N ALA A 113 16.43 2.16 -1.70
CA ALA A 113 16.19 0.86 -2.33
C ALA A 113 14.70 0.55 -2.46
N ASP A 114 13.93 0.76 -1.40
CA ASP A 114 12.48 0.51 -1.37
C ASP A 114 11.75 1.47 -2.33
N SER A 115 12.14 2.75 -2.38
CA SER A 115 11.56 3.72 -3.32
C SER A 115 11.82 3.32 -4.78
N LYS A 116 13.03 2.85 -5.08
CA LYS A 116 13.36 2.32 -6.42
C LYS A 116 12.54 1.08 -6.75
N SER A 117 12.43 0.14 -5.82
CA SER A 117 11.64 -1.08 -6.01
C SER A 117 10.16 -0.78 -6.22
N LEU A 118 9.60 0.19 -5.50
CA LEU A 118 8.22 0.66 -5.71
C LEU A 118 8.04 1.22 -7.12
N ALA A 119 8.93 2.11 -7.57
CA ALA A 119 8.84 2.68 -8.92
C ALA A 119 8.93 1.60 -10.02
N GLU A 120 9.83 0.63 -9.87
CA GLU A 120 9.95 -0.50 -10.81
C GLU A 120 8.68 -1.38 -10.82
N LYS A 121 8.12 -1.68 -9.65
CA LYS A 121 6.90 -2.48 -9.52
C LYS A 121 5.67 -1.75 -10.05
N GLU A 122 5.54 -0.45 -9.80
CA GLU A 122 4.45 0.37 -10.35
C GLU A 122 4.53 0.43 -11.87
N LYS A 123 5.73 0.59 -12.44
CA LYS A 123 5.93 0.51 -13.89
C LYS A 123 5.50 -0.85 -14.44
N ALA A 124 6.01 -1.94 -13.85
CA ALA A 124 5.67 -3.29 -14.29
C ALA A 124 4.17 -3.57 -14.19
N LYS A 125 3.51 -3.07 -13.13
CA LYS A 125 2.06 -3.17 -12.96
C LYS A 125 1.32 -2.42 -14.06
N ALA A 126 1.70 -1.18 -14.35
CA ALA A 126 1.08 -0.38 -15.41
C ALA A 126 1.23 -1.05 -16.79
N ASP A 127 2.42 -1.58 -17.10
CA ASP A 127 2.67 -2.31 -18.35
C ASP A 127 1.78 -3.56 -18.44
N LEU A 128 1.68 -4.35 -17.37
CA LEU A 128 0.84 -5.55 -17.31
C LEU A 128 -0.66 -5.23 -17.39
N GLU A 129 -1.12 -4.14 -16.78
CA GLU A 129 -2.51 -3.69 -16.87
C GLU A 129 -2.87 -3.27 -18.30
N ALA A 130 -1.95 -2.57 -18.99
CA ALA A 130 -2.11 -2.21 -20.39
C ALA A 130 -2.19 -3.44 -21.31
N ASP A 131 -1.30 -4.41 -21.12
CA ASP A 131 -1.31 -5.68 -21.86
C ASP A 131 -2.61 -6.46 -21.62
N LEU A 132 -3.06 -6.51 -20.37
CA LEU A 132 -4.29 -7.19 -19.99
C LEU A 132 -5.51 -6.58 -20.69
N ASP A 133 -5.61 -5.25 -20.75
CA ASP A 133 -6.70 -4.57 -21.44
C ASP A 133 -6.62 -4.73 -22.95
N ALA A 134 -5.42 -4.69 -23.54
CA ALA A 134 -5.21 -5.01 -24.95
C ALA A 134 -5.67 -6.44 -25.27
N HIS A 135 -5.31 -7.42 -24.45
CA HIS A 135 -5.72 -8.82 -24.62
C HIS A 135 -7.23 -9.02 -24.43
N LYS A 136 -7.86 -8.32 -23.49
CA LYS A 136 -9.33 -8.33 -23.36
C LYS A 136 -10.01 -7.79 -24.62
N GLY A 137 -9.52 -6.67 -25.15
CA GLY A 137 -10.01 -6.07 -26.39
C GLY A 137 -9.87 -7.02 -27.58
N ALA A 138 -8.68 -7.60 -27.75
CA ALA A 138 -8.40 -8.59 -28.80
C ALA A 138 -9.31 -9.82 -28.69
N LYS A 139 -9.51 -10.34 -27.47
CA LYS A 139 -10.43 -11.46 -27.22
C LYS A 139 -11.86 -11.11 -27.62
N ALA A 140 -12.36 -9.94 -27.21
CA ALA A 140 -13.70 -9.49 -27.57
C ALA A 140 -13.87 -9.37 -29.09
N ALA A 141 -12.91 -8.74 -29.78
CA ALA A 141 -12.91 -8.63 -31.24
C ALA A 141 -12.92 -10.02 -31.91
N ALA A 142 -12.00 -10.91 -31.53
CA ALA A 142 -11.92 -12.27 -32.06
C ALA A 142 -13.21 -13.08 -31.81
N THR A 143 -13.86 -12.91 -30.65
CA THR A 143 -15.15 -13.57 -30.39
C THR A 143 -16.28 -13.01 -31.27
N GLY A 144 -16.25 -11.71 -31.58
CA GLY A 144 -17.18 -11.10 -32.52
C GLY A 144 -16.99 -11.61 -33.95
N GLU A 145 -15.74 -11.68 -34.40
CA GLU A 145 -15.38 -12.25 -35.70
C GLU A 145 -15.77 -13.74 -35.80
N LEU A 146 -15.53 -14.52 -34.75
CA LEU A 146 -15.96 -15.92 -34.69
C LEU A 146 -17.48 -16.05 -34.82
N ALA A 147 -18.26 -15.21 -34.12
CA ALA A 147 -19.71 -15.23 -34.24
C ALA A 147 -20.19 -14.83 -35.65
N ALA A 148 -19.52 -13.86 -36.29
CA ALA A 148 -19.84 -13.44 -37.65
C ALA A 148 -19.52 -14.55 -38.68
N THR A 149 -18.36 -15.19 -38.55
CA THR A 149 -17.96 -16.31 -39.43
C THR A 149 -18.89 -17.52 -39.28
N LEU A 150 -19.31 -17.87 -38.05
CA LEU A 150 -20.30 -18.92 -37.83
C LEU A 150 -21.66 -18.61 -38.49
N LYS A 151 -22.13 -17.35 -38.42
CA LYS A 151 -23.35 -16.94 -39.12
C LYS A 151 -23.21 -17.06 -40.64
N TYR A 152 -22.06 -16.65 -41.18
CA TYR A 152 -21.78 -16.76 -42.61
C TYR A 152 -21.71 -18.23 -43.08
N ILE A 153 -21.10 -19.12 -42.29
CA ILE A 153 -21.12 -20.56 -42.56
C ILE A 153 -22.55 -21.08 -42.57
N SER A 154 -23.38 -20.68 -41.61
CA SER A 154 -24.78 -21.09 -41.55
C SER A 154 -25.59 -20.61 -42.76
N SER A 155 -25.39 -19.38 -43.24
CA SER A 155 -26.08 -18.89 -44.44
C SER A 155 -25.61 -19.65 -45.68
N LEU A 156 -24.30 -19.89 -45.82
CA LEU A 156 -23.76 -20.69 -46.92
C LEU A 156 -24.32 -22.11 -46.92
N HIS A 157 -24.43 -22.76 -45.76
CA HIS A 157 -25.07 -24.08 -45.68
C HIS A 157 -26.52 -24.03 -46.19
N SER A 158 -27.31 -23.03 -45.79
CA SER A 158 -28.69 -22.90 -46.29
C SER A 158 -28.78 -22.74 -47.81
N GLU A 159 -27.86 -21.98 -48.41
CA GLU A 159 -27.82 -21.75 -49.86
C GLU A 159 -27.32 -23.00 -50.61
N CYS A 160 -26.23 -23.61 -50.12
CA CYS A 160 -25.63 -24.82 -50.69
C CYS A 160 -26.55 -26.03 -50.58
N ASP A 161 -27.21 -26.24 -49.42
CA ASP A 161 -28.12 -27.36 -49.21
C ASP A 161 -29.32 -27.26 -50.16
N TRP A 162 -29.87 -26.06 -50.34
CA TRP A 162 -30.91 -25.83 -51.33
C TRP A 162 -30.40 -26.07 -52.76
N LEU A 163 -29.16 -25.67 -53.06
CA LEU A 163 -28.55 -25.93 -54.36
C LEU A 163 -28.42 -27.43 -54.67
N VAL A 164 -27.93 -28.20 -53.69
CA VAL A 164 -27.72 -29.65 -53.81
C VAL A 164 -29.04 -30.42 -53.85
N GLN A 165 -30.01 -30.09 -53.00
CA GLN A 165 -31.31 -30.79 -52.95
C GLN A 165 -32.06 -30.74 -54.28
N TYR A 166 -32.03 -29.60 -54.97
CA TYR A 166 -32.71 -29.44 -56.27
C TYR A 166 -31.76 -29.52 -57.47
N PHE A 167 -30.53 -30.02 -57.29
CA PHE A 167 -29.58 -30.14 -58.39
C PHE A 167 -30.08 -31.11 -59.45
N ASP A 168 -30.51 -32.30 -59.05
CA ASP A 168 -30.97 -33.33 -59.99
C ASP A 168 -32.23 -32.91 -60.76
N VAL A 169 -33.21 -32.32 -60.07
CA VAL A 169 -34.43 -31.79 -60.70
C VAL A 169 -34.08 -30.70 -61.72
N ARG A 170 -33.15 -29.79 -61.39
CA ARG A 170 -32.68 -28.76 -62.32
C ARG A 170 -31.90 -29.34 -63.50
N ARG A 171 -31.10 -30.38 -63.27
CA ARG A 171 -30.38 -31.09 -64.33
C ARG A 171 -31.35 -31.76 -65.30
N GLU A 172 -32.37 -32.45 -64.78
CA GLU A 172 -33.39 -33.11 -65.58
C GLU A 172 -34.25 -32.10 -66.36
N ALA A 173 -34.67 -31.00 -65.73
CA ALA A 173 -35.41 -29.94 -66.40
C ALA A 173 -34.60 -29.27 -67.53
N ARG A 174 -33.28 -29.06 -67.34
CA ARG A 174 -32.41 -28.58 -68.43
C ARG A 174 -32.25 -29.62 -69.54
N ALA A 175 -32.14 -30.90 -69.21
CA ALA A 175 -32.04 -31.96 -70.20
C ALA A 175 -33.33 -32.06 -71.05
N SER A 176 -34.50 -31.93 -70.42
CA SER A 176 -35.78 -31.92 -71.12
C SER A 176 -35.99 -30.65 -71.96
N GLU A 177 -35.52 -29.48 -71.48
CA GLU A 177 -35.48 -28.25 -72.28
C GLU A 177 -34.60 -28.40 -73.52
N VAL A 178 -33.40 -28.97 -73.39
CA VAL A 178 -32.49 -29.23 -74.52
C VAL A 178 -33.12 -30.17 -75.55
N ASP A 179 -33.78 -31.24 -75.11
CA ASP A 179 -34.51 -32.15 -75.98
C ASP A 179 -35.69 -31.45 -76.68
N ALA A 180 -36.47 -30.63 -75.95
CA ALA A 180 -37.56 -29.85 -76.53
C ALA A 180 -37.08 -28.84 -77.58
N LEU A 181 -35.96 -28.13 -77.32
CA LEU A 181 -35.32 -27.25 -78.29
C LEU A 181 -34.80 -28.02 -79.51
N GLY A 182 -34.25 -29.22 -79.30
CA GLY A 182 -33.84 -30.13 -80.38
C GLY A 182 -35.01 -30.55 -81.26
N LYS A 183 -36.14 -30.94 -80.66
CA LYS A 183 -37.39 -31.27 -81.35
C LYS A 183 -37.96 -30.08 -82.10
N ALA A 184 -38.00 -28.90 -81.49
CA ALA A 184 -38.46 -27.66 -82.14
C ALA A 184 -37.59 -27.33 -83.37
N ARG A 185 -36.27 -27.48 -83.26
CA ARG A 185 -35.35 -27.33 -84.41
C ARG A 185 -35.63 -28.36 -85.50
N ALA A 186 -35.89 -29.61 -85.16
CA ALA A 186 -36.20 -30.66 -86.12
C ALA A 186 -37.53 -30.40 -86.85
N VAL A 187 -38.58 -29.93 -86.15
CA VAL A 187 -39.85 -29.50 -86.77
C VAL A 187 -39.62 -28.38 -87.78
N LEU A 188 -38.87 -27.34 -87.41
CA LEU A 188 -38.52 -26.25 -88.32
C LEU A 188 -37.65 -26.70 -89.50
N GLY A 189 -36.90 -27.80 -89.33
CA GLY A 189 -36.12 -28.46 -90.38
C GLY A 189 -36.91 -29.45 -91.25
N GLY A 190 -38.23 -29.60 -91.03
CA GLY A 190 -39.11 -30.44 -91.84
C GLY A 190 -39.40 -31.85 -91.29
N ALA A 191 -39.03 -32.15 -90.03
CA ALA A 191 -39.44 -33.39 -89.37
C ALA A 191 -40.88 -33.28 -88.83
N ASP A 192 -41.78 -34.19 -89.22
CA ASP A 192 -43.18 -34.19 -88.80
C ASP A 192 -43.37 -35.00 -87.51
N TYR A 193 -43.69 -34.32 -86.41
CA TYR A 193 -44.06 -34.93 -85.13
C TYR A 193 -45.56 -34.77 -84.81
N SER A 194 -46.38 -34.37 -85.79
CA SER A 194 -47.74 -33.86 -85.58
C SER A 194 -48.87 -34.91 -85.63
N LEU A 195 -48.62 -36.18 -85.98
CA LEU A 195 -49.74 -37.06 -86.34
C LEU A 195 -49.62 -38.52 -85.88
N LEU A 196 -50.08 -38.80 -84.66
CA LEU A 196 -50.35 -40.19 -84.21
C LEU A 196 -51.77 -40.37 -83.64
N GLN A 197 -52.74 -39.55 -84.08
CA GLN A 197 -54.12 -39.74 -83.67
C GLN A 197 -55.15 -39.42 -84.76
N THR A 198 -55.09 -40.07 -85.92
CA THR A 198 -56.27 -40.24 -86.78
C THR A 198 -56.15 -41.52 -87.61
N GLY A 199 -56.92 -42.57 -87.28
CA GLY A 199 -57.24 -43.62 -88.26
C GLY A 199 -57.26 -45.09 -87.81
N SER A 200 -58.18 -45.49 -86.93
CA SER A 200 -58.77 -46.82 -87.01
C SER A 200 -60.26 -46.75 -86.67
N ARG A 201 -61.07 -46.44 -87.70
CA ARG A 201 -62.50 -46.76 -87.73
C ARG A 201 -62.64 -47.89 -88.74
N GLY A 202 -62.65 -49.14 -88.24
CA GLY A 202 -62.70 -50.35 -89.07
C GLY A 202 -63.71 -51.37 -88.54
N SER A 203 -64.99 -51.12 -88.83
CA SER A 203 -66.13 -52.04 -89.03
C SER A 203 -66.22 -53.36 -88.23
N LEU A 204 -67.10 -53.38 -87.21
CA LEU A 204 -67.78 -54.61 -86.75
C LEU A 204 -69.04 -54.86 -87.60
N ARG A 205 -68.94 -55.77 -88.57
CA ARG A 205 -70.01 -56.51 -89.27
C ARG A 205 -69.45 -57.93 -89.45
N GLY A 206 -70.09 -59.06 -89.18
CA GLY A 206 -71.40 -59.45 -88.66
C GLY A 206 -71.40 -60.98 -88.53
N SER A 207 -72.29 -61.51 -87.69
CA SER A 207 -72.57 -62.94 -87.40
C SER A 207 -72.94 -63.80 -88.63
N PRO A 208 -72.99 -65.14 -88.52
CA PRO A 208 -74.00 -65.88 -87.72
C PRO A 208 -73.45 -66.48 -86.42
#